data_AF-A0A4R2ERS1-F1
#
_entry.id   AF-A0A4R2ERS1-F1
#
_cell.length_a   1.000
_cell.length_b   1.000
_cell.length_c   1.000
_cell.angle_alpha   90.00
_cell.angle_beta   90.00
_cell.angle_gamma   90.00
#
_symmetry.space_group_name_H-M   'P 1'
#
loop_
_entity.id
_entity.type
_entity.pdbx_description
1 polymer ?
#
loop_
_entity_poly.entity_id
_entity_poly.type
_entity_poly.pdbx_seq_one_letter_code
_entity_poly.pdbx_strand_id
1 'polypeptide(L)'
;MENSSRVKLGNNISEILGVADKMTVKHLKDGNSSPLLALTDVNWTEFVSNVPKAVELNREAEELRMKAEAKCRERDLLMEPIEEAVRRGKNLLKSIHAKNPKMLGEWGFDVTYTTPKKTVAKTSTTENNQ
;
A
#
# COMPACT_ATOMS: atom_id res chain seq x y z
N MET A 1 -31.76 34.55 -14.60
CA MET A 1 -30.98 33.48 -15.25
C MET A 1 -30.16 32.81 -14.19
N GLU A 2 -30.55 31.61 -13.73
CA GLU A 2 -29.73 30.82 -12.82
C GLU A 2 -28.65 30.11 -13.65
N ASN A 3 -27.40 30.54 -13.49
CA ASN A 3 -26.27 29.84 -14.08
C ASN A 3 -26.03 28.54 -13.30
N SER A 4 -26.37 27.40 -13.90
CA SER A 4 -26.04 26.07 -13.38
C SER A 4 -24.57 25.72 -13.66
N SER A 5 -23.64 26.50 -13.09
CA SER A 5 -22.21 26.26 -13.18
C SER A 5 -21.79 25.22 -12.14
N ARG A 6 -21.15 24.12 -12.56
CA ARG A 6 -20.57 23.13 -11.64
C ARG A 6 -19.16 23.56 -11.21
N VAL A 7 -18.95 23.76 -9.91
CA VAL A 7 -17.62 24.04 -9.32
C VAL A 7 -17.03 22.73 -8.81
N LYS A 8 -15.81 22.38 -9.24
CA LYS A 8 -15.09 21.18 -8.79
C LYS A 8 -14.06 21.56 -7.74
N LEU A 9 -14.04 20.83 -6.62
CA LEU A 9 -13.07 21.00 -5.52
C LEU A 9 -11.73 20.29 -5.80
N GLY A 10 -11.76 19.26 -6.64
CA GLY A 10 -10.66 18.32 -6.86
C GLY A 10 -11.03 16.92 -6.36
N ASN A 11 -10.43 15.89 -6.95
CA ASN A 11 -10.68 14.48 -6.62
C ASN A 11 -9.53 13.84 -5.83
N ASN A 12 -8.37 14.49 -5.78
CA ASN A 12 -7.19 14.01 -5.06
C ASN A 12 -6.68 15.09 -4.09
N ILE A 13 -5.84 14.67 -3.14
CA ILE A 13 -5.31 15.52 -2.07
C ILE A 13 -4.54 16.72 -2.66
N SER A 14 -3.74 16.49 -3.70
CA SER A 14 -2.96 17.55 -4.36
C SER A 14 -3.85 18.64 -4.98
N GLU A 15 -4.96 18.26 -5.62
CA GLU A 15 -5.93 19.22 -6.18
C GLU A 15 -6.62 20.01 -5.08
N ILE A 16 -7.07 19.35 -4.02
CA ILE A 16 -7.72 19.99 -2.87
C ILE A 16 -6.77 20.98 -2.19
N LEU A 17 -5.52 20.58 -1.95
CA LEU A 17 -4.48 21.45 -1.39
C LEU A 17 -4.15 22.63 -2.31
N GLY A 18 -4.14 22.41 -3.63
CA GLY A 18 -3.96 23.47 -4.61
C GLY A 18 -5.10 24.51 -4.61
N VAL A 19 -6.34 24.09 -4.34
CA VAL A 19 -7.46 25.02 -4.14
C VAL A 19 -7.33 25.73 -2.79
N ALA A 20 -6.97 25.01 -1.72
CA ALA A 20 -6.81 25.56 -0.38
C ALA A 20 -5.70 26.63 -0.30
N ASP A 21 -4.60 26.43 -1.02
CA ASP A 21 -3.49 27.39 -1.12
C ASP A 21 -3.93 28.68 -1.82
N LYS A 22 -4.60 28.57 -2.98
CA LYS A 22 -5.17 29.74 -3.69
C LYS A 22 -6.20 30.47 -2.86
N MET A 23 -7.05 29.73 -2.13
CA MET A 23 -8.05 30.29 -1.23
C MET A 23 -7.38 31.05 -0.08
N THR A 24 -6.32 30.51 0.51
CA THR A 24 -5.50 31.16 1.54
C THR A 24 -4.91 32.47 1.02
N VAL A 25 -4.28 32.46 -0.15
CA VAL A 25 -3.69 33.66 -0.77
C VAL A 25 -4.75 34.74 -1.00
N LYS A 26 -5.92 34.36 -1.51
CA LYS A 26 -7.02 35.30 -1.77
C LYS A 26 -7.62 35.84 -0.48
N HIS A 27 -7.84 34.99 0.52
CA HIS A 27 -8.33 35.40 1.83
C HIS A 27 -7.40 36.40 2.51
N LEU A 28 -6.09 36.12 2.52
CA LEU A 28 -5.08 37.02 3.06
C LEU A 28 -5.02 38.35 2.31
N LYS A 29 -5.18 38.33 0.99
CA LYS A 29 -5.24 39.55 0.16
C LYS A 29 -6.47 40.40 0.46
N ASP A 30 -7.62 39.77 0.69
CA ASP A 30 -8.88 40.47 0.93
C ASP A 30 -9.04 40.90 2.40
N GLY A 31 -8.31 40.26 3.33
CA GLY A 31 -8.32 40.59 4.76
C GLY A 31 -9.74 40.62 5.34
N ASN A 32 -10.09 41.72 6.00
CA ASN A 32 -11.42 41.92 6.60
C ASN A 32 -12.56 42.02 5.57
N SER A 33 -12.24 42.23 4.29
CA SER A 33 -13.21 42.25 3.20
C SER A 33 -13.48 40.86 2.63
N SER A 34 -12.82 39.81 3.16
CA SER A 34 -13.01 38.46 2.66
C SER A 34 -14.40 37.94 3.01
N PRO A 35 -15.21 37.50 2.02
CA PRO A 35 -16.54 36.93 2.28
C PRO A 35 -16.48 35.63 3.10
N LEU A 36 -15.30 35.00 3.20
CA LEU A 36 -15.08 33.79 3.99
C LEU A 36 -15.23 34.03 5.50
N LEU A 37 -15.07 35.27 5.97
CA LEU A 37 -15.31 35.62 7.38
C LEU A 37 -16.78 35.46 7.80
N ALA A 38 -17.71 35.33 6.85
CA ALA A 38 -19.11 35.00 7.14
C ALA A 38 -19.27 33.56 7.68
N LEU A 39 -18.30 32.68 7.44
CA LEU A 39 -18.29 31.31 7.98
C LEU A 39 -17.72 31.34 9.40
N THR A 40 -18.61 31.23 10.38
CA THR A 40 -18.29 31.33 11.82
C THR A 40 -17.84 30.02 12.45
N ASP A 41 -18.05 28.91 11.75
CA ASP A 41 -17.68 27.55 12.13
C ASP A 41 -16.24 27.17 11.72
N VAL A 42 -15.57 28.02 10.93
CA VAL A 42 -14.22 27.77 10.42
C VAL A 42 -13.19 28.67 11.11
N ASN A 43 -12.17 28.04 11.69
CA ASN A 43 -11.00 28.76 12.21
C ASN A 43 -10.05 29.12 11.06
N TRP A 44 -10.25 30.30 10.46
CA TRP A 44 -9.44 30.78 9.34
C TRP A 44 -7.97 31.00 9.70
N THR A 45 -7.66 31.35 10.96
CA THR A 45 -6.27 31.48 11.42
C THR A 45 -5.55 30.14 11.38
N GLU A 46 -6.20 29.09 11.87
CA GLU A 46 -5.65 27.74 11.83
C GLU A 46 -5.55 27.23 10.39
N PHE A 47 -6.59 27.43 9.58
CA PHE A 47 -6.61 27.06 8.16
C PHE A 47 -5.40 27.64 7.41
N VAL A 48 -5.20 28.96 7.48
CA VAL A 48 -4.08 29.67 6.84
C VAL A 48 -2.73 29.14 7.32
N SER A 49 -2.62 28.76 8.61
CA SER A 49 -1.37 28.24 9.17
C SER A 49 -1.07 26.78 8.79
N ASN A 50 -2.11 25.99 8.51
CA ASN A 50 -2.00 24.55 8.26
C ASN A 50 -1.87 24.22 6.77
N VAL A 51 -2.44 25.03 5.87
CA VAL A 51 -2.38 24.79 4.42
C VAL A 51 -0.93 24.69 3.89
N PRO A 52 0.00 25.61 4.20
CA PRO A 52 1.39 25.49 3.73
C PRO A 52 2.08 24.23 4.27
N LYS A 53 1.81 23.87 5.52
CA LYS A 53 2.36 22.64 6.14
C LYS A 53 1.84 21.40 5.43
N ALA A 54 0.55 21.35 5.13
CA ALA A 54 -0.07 20.22 4.43
C ALA A 54 0.47 20.07 3.00
N VAL A 55 0.74 21.18 2.30
CA VAL A 55 1.37 21.18 0.97
C VAL A 55 2.77 20.58 1.03
N GLU A 56 3.60 21.02 1.97
CA GLU A 56 4.96 20.48 2.14
C GLU A 56 4.95 18.99 2.52
N LEU A 57 4.10 18.60 3.47
CA LEU A 57 3.96 17.19 3.86
C LEU A 57 3.51 16.31 2.69
N ASN A 58 2.60 16.80 1.85
CA ASN A 58 2.17 16.06 0.65
C ASN A 58 3.32 15.92 -0.37
N ARG A 59 4.13 16.97 -0.56
CA ARG A 59 5.34 16.91 -1.41
C ARG A 59 6.33 15.88 -0.89
N GLU A 60 6.64 15.91 0.40
CA GLU A 60 7.55 14.95 1.04
C GLU A 60 7.02 13.51 0.94
N ALA A 61 5.71 13.31 1.13
CA ALA A 61 5.09 12.01 1.01
C ALA A 61 5.24 11.42 -0.40
N GLU A 62 5.02 12.22 -1.45
CA GLU A 62 5.21 11.78 -2.84
C GLU A 62 6.68 11.47 -3.15
N GLU A 63 7.62 12.29 -2.65
CA GLU A 63 9.05 12.02 -2.80
C GLU A 63 9.48 10.71 -2.13
N LEU A 64 8.99 10.46 -0.92
CA LEU A 64 9.25 9.21 -0.21
C LEU A 64 8.62 8.02 -0.92
N ARG A 65 7.40 8.17 -1.46
CA ARG A 65 6.73 7.14 -2.25
C ARG A 65 7.57 6.75 -3.47
N MET A 66 8.07 7.73 -4.22
CA MET A 66 8.93 7.50 -5.38
C MET A 66 10.25 6.81 -4.99
N LYS A 67 10.89 7.26 -3.91
CA LYS A 67 12.13 6.64 -3.40
C LYS A 67 11.89 5.19 -2.96
N ALA A 68 10.78 4.91 -2.27
CA ALA A 68 10.41 3.58 -1.86
C ALA A 68 10.17 2.65 -3.07
N GLU A 69 9.45 3.13 -4.09
CA GLU A 69 9.23 2.38 -5.31
C GLU A 69 10.54 2.05 -6.05
N ALA A 70 11.45 3.02 -6.15
CA ALA A 70 12.78 2.80 -6.72
C ALA A 70 13.57 1.73 -5.97
N LYS A 71 13.56 1.76 -4.62
CA LYS A 71 14.22 0.74 -3.79
C LYS A 71 13.59 -0.64 -3.89
N CYS A 72 12.27 -0.71 -4.02
CA CYS A 72 11.60 -1.99 -4.30
C CYS A 72 12.05 -2.58 -5.64
N ARG A 73 12.13 -1.76 -6.70
CA ARG A 73 12.62 -2.23 -8.01
C ARG A 73 14.08 -2.69 -7.94
N GLU A 74 14.95 -1.94 -7.27
CA GLU A 74 16.34 -2.35 -7.04
C GLU A 74 16.43 -3.71 -6.32
N ARG A 75 15.63 -3.91 -5.26
CA ARG A 75 15.54 -5.18 -4.55
C ARG A 75 15.09 -6.31 -5.48
N ASP A 76 14.01 -6.09 -6.22
CA ASP A 76 13.39 -7.13 -7.04
C ASP A 76 14.34 -7.66 -8.13
N LEU A 77 15.20 -6.80 -8.67
CA LEU A 77 16.28 -7.20 -9.59
C LEU A 77 17.30 -8.15 -8.96
N LEU A 78 17.51 -8.08 -7.64
CA LEU A 78 18.43 -8.93 -6.91
C LEU A 78 17.77 -10.23 -6.42
N MET A 79 16.44 -10.30 -6.39
CA MET A 79 15.72 -11.42 -5.78
C MET A 79 15.84 -12.72 -6.57
N GLU A 80 15.81 -12.67 -7.90
CA GLU A 80 15.84 -13.89 -8.73
C GLU A 80 17.05 -14.81 -8.43
N PRO A 81 18.31 -14.34 -8.48
CA PRO A 81 19.45 -15.20 -8.16
C PRO A 81 19.48 -15.63 -6.68
N ILE A 82 19.00 -14.79 -5.76
CA ILE A 82 18.93 -15.12 -4.33
C ILE A 82 17.92 -16.26 -4.11
N GLU A 83 16.73 -16.16 -4.68
CA GLU A 83 15.68 -17.19 -4.58
C GLU A 83 16.14 -18.50 -5.19
N GLU A 84 16.81 -18.45 -6.33
CA GLU A 84 17.37 -19.65 -6.95
C GLU A 84 18.43 -20.31 -6.05
N ALA A 85 19.35 -19.53 -5.48
CA ALA A 85 20.37 -20.04 -4.58
C ALA A 85 19.76 -20.68 -3.32
N VAL A 86 18.79 -20.01 -2.68
CA VAL A 86 18.06 -20.52 -1.52
C VAL A 86 17.31 -21.81 -1.87
N ARG A 87 16.66 -21.87 -3.04
CA ARG A 87 15.95 -23.07 -3.51
C ARG A 87 16.88 -24.25 -3.74
N ARG A 88 18.03 -24.02 -4.39
CA ARG A 88 19.05 -25.04 -4.62
C ARG A 88 19.65 -25.53 -3.30
N GLY A 89 19.99 -24.61 -2.39
CA GLY A 89 20.49 -24.91 -1.05
C GLY A 89 19.51 -25.77 -0.25
N LYS A 90 18.22 -25.39 -0.22
CA LYS A 90 17.15 -26.17 0.41
C LYS A 90 17.09 -27.60 -0.13
N ASN A 91 17.12 -27.76 -1.46
CA ASN A 91 17.03 -29.08 -2.08
C ASN A 91 18.25 -29.96 -1.72
N LEU A 92 19.44 -29.38 -1.70
CA LEU A 92 20.65 -30.07 -1.27
C LEU A 92 20.56 -30.50 0.20
N LEU A 93 20.23 -29.58 1.11
CA LEU A 93 20.10 -29.88 2.54
C LEU A 93 19.03 -30.94 2.79
N LYS A 94 17.92 -30.91 2.06
CA LYS A 94 16.88 -31.95 2.12
C LYS A 94 17.41 -33.32 1.68
N SER A 95 18.30 -33.37 0.68
CA SER A 95 18.92 -34.62 0.24
C SER A 95 19.90 -35.18 1.27
N ILE A 96 20.68 -34.31 1.92
CA ILE A 96 21.65 -34.68 2.96
C ILE A 96 20.93 -35.16 4.23
N HIS A 97 19.95 -34.39 4.69
CA HIS A 97 19.20 -34.65 5.92
C HIS A 97 17.87 -35.37 5.66
N ALA A 98 17.80 -36.24 4.64
CA ALA A 98 16.57 -36.91 4.22
C ALA A 98 15.86 -37.66 5.37
N LYS A 99 16.64 -38.20 6.32
CA LYS A 99 16.14 -38.94 7.50
C LYS A 99 15.78 -38.04 8.68
N ASN A 100 16.28 -36.81 8.72
CA ASN A 100 16.04 -35.87 9.81
C ASN A 100 15.82 -34.45 9.29
N PRO A 101 14.65 -34.16 8.69
CA PRO A 101 14.38 -32.85 8.11
C PRO A 101 14.31 -31.72 9.14
N LYS A 102 14.23 -32.01 10.46
CA LYS A 102 14.32 -30.97 11.51
C LYS A 102 15.64 -30.18 11.44
N MET A 103 16.71 -30.79 10.93
CA MET A 103 18.01 -30.14 10.78
C MET A 103 17.95 -28.95 9.80
N LEU A 104 16.98 -28.90 8.88
CA LEU A 104 16.80 -27.73 8.01
C LEU A 104 16.35 -26.49 8.80
N GLY A 105 15.78 -26.65 9.99
CA GLY A 105 15.45 -25.53 10.88
C GLY A 105 16.67 -24.76 11.36
N GLU A 106 17.83 -25.42 11.51
CA GLU A 106 19.10 -24.75 11.86
C GLU A 106 19.58 -23.80 10.75
N TRP A 107 19.10 -24.01 9.53
CA TRP A 107 19.38 -23.17 8.36
C TRP A 107 18.30 -22.12 8.11
N GLY A 108 17.35 -21.96 9.05
CA GLY A 108 16.27 -20.96 8.96
C GLY A 108 15.07 -21.39 8.12
N PHE A 109 14.93 -22.66 7.75
CA PHE A 109 13.72 -23.16 7.08
C PHE A 109 12.65 -23.57 8.09
N ASP A 110 11.41 -23.13 7.88
CA ASP A 110 10.27 -23.62 8.63
C ASP A 110 9.91 -25.06 8.21
N VAL A 111 10.07 -26.01 9.13
CA VAL A 111 9.81 -27.44 8.90
C VAL A 111 8.51 -27.83 9.57
N THR A 112 7.43 -27.95 8.78
CA THR A 112 6.15 -28.48 9.24
C THR A 112 5.93 -29.92 8.79
N TYR A 113 5.39 -30.75 9.69
CA TYR A 113 5.00 -32.12 9.37
C TYR A 113 3.50 -32.15 9.14
N THR A 114 3.08 -32.37 7.89
CA THR A 114 1.69 -32.71 7.59
C THR A 114 1.61 -34.20 7.32
N THR A 115 0.65 -34.89 7.96
CA THR A 115 0.34 -36.27 7.61
C THR A 115 -0.27 -36.28 6.20
N PRO A 116 0.18 -37.16 5.29
CA PRO A 116 -0.44 -37.28 3.99
C PRO A 116 -1.92 -37.65 4.17
N LYS A 117 -2.83 -36.81 3.67
CA LYS A 117 -4.26 -37.13 3.61
C LYS A 117 -4.41 -38.45 2.84
N LYS A 118 -4.90 -39.51 3.49
CA LYS A 118 -5.33 -40.75 2.84
C LYS A 118 -6.38 -40.37 1.79
N THR A 119 -6.04 -40.47 0.51
CA THR A 119 -7.02 -40.41 -0.57
C THR A 119 -7.90 -41.65 -0.44
N VAL A 120 -9.12 -41.49 0.09
CA VAL A 120 -10.10 -42.57 0.14
C VAL A 120 -10.53 -42.85 -1.30
N ALA A 121 -10.17 -44.02 -1.83
CA ALA A 121 -10.65 -44.50 -3.11
C ALA A 121 -12.19 -44.60 -3.04
N LYS A 122 -12.89 -43.85 -3.89
CA LYS A 122 -14.33 -44.01 -4.10
C LYS A 122 -14.56 -45.35 -4.81
N THR A 123 -14.93 -46.38 -4.07
CA THR A 123 -15.51 -47.60 -4.65
C THR A 123 -16.91 -47.26 -5.15
N SER A 124 -17.05 -47.08 -6.46
CA SER A 124 -18.33 -47.02 -7.15
C SER A 124 -19.02 -48.38 -7.02
N THR A 125 -20.06 -48.44 -6.19
CA THR A 125 -21.01 -49.56 -6.16
C THR A 125 -21.98 -49.35 -7.31
N THR A 126 -21.90 -50.20 -8.32
CA THR A 126 -22.88 -50.32 -9.39
C THR A 126 -24.09 -51.08 -8.84
N GLU A 127 -25.18 -50.38 -8.56
CA GLU A 127 -26.49 -51.00 -8.37
C GLU A 127 -27.10 -51.27 -9.76
N ASN A 128 -27.12 -52.54 -10.16
CA ASN A 128 -27.93 -53.03 -11.26
C ASN A 128 -29.37 -53.16 -10.77
N ASN A 129 -30.29 -52.44 -11.41
CA ASN A 129 -31.73 -52.60 -11.21
C ASN A 129 -32.28 -53.40 -12.40
N GLN A 130 -32.82 -54.59 -12.13
CA GLN A 130 -33.75 -55.32 -13.01
C GLN A 130 -35.09 -55.40 -12.30
#